data_AF-A0A398CZZ8-F1
#
_entry.id   AF-A0A398CZZ8-F1
#
_cell.length_a   1.000
_cell.length_b   1.000
_cell.length_c   1.000
_cell.angle_alpha   90.00
_cell.angle_beta   90.00
_cell.angle_gamma   90.00
#
_symmetry.space_group_name_H-M   'P 1'
#
loop_
_entity.id
_entity.type
_entity.pdbx_description
1 polymer ?
#
loop_
_entity_poly.entity_id
_entity_poly.type
_entity_poly.pdbx_seq_one_letter_code
_entity_poly.pdbx_strand_id
1 'polypeptide(L)'
;MRLVSECRCIREPKAAPIALIFVIAWRTVGFAMVLILAGLKSIPKELEEAGEVDGASRWHTFWLIKLPLLKTPIMVTSIILMLSNFNNVDVPMVLTAADRAMRRM
;
A
#
# COMPACT_ATOMS: atom_id res chain seq x y z
N MET A 1 22.46 8.30 13.96
CA MET A 1 21.42 9.34 14.13
C MET A 1 21.86 10.73 13.65
N ARG A 2 22.72 10.84 12.62
CA ARG A 2 23.15 12.12 11.99
C ARG A 2 22.63 12.32 10.55
N LEU A 3 22.05 11.29 9.94
CA LEU A 3 21.65 11.34 8.53
C LEU A 3 20.31 12.06 8.30
N VAL A 4 19.48 12.24 9.33
CA VAL A 4 18.19 12.96 9.22
C VAL A 4 18.37 14.48 9.37
N SER A 5 19.40 14.93 10.10
CA SER A 5 19.63 16.36 10.38
C SER A 5 20.15 17.17 9.19
N GLU A 6 20.68 16.51 8.15
CA GLU A 6 21.20 17.18 6.94
C GLU A 6 20.20 17.21 5.77
N CYS A 7 19.03 16.58 5.92
CA CYS A 7 18.00 16.62 4.90
C CYS A 7 17.33 18.00 4.86
N ARG A 8 17.85 18.86 3.99
CA ARG A 8 17.29 20.17 3.59
C ARG A 8 15.77 20.11 3.30
N CYS A 9 15.27 18.94 2.92
CA CYS A 9 13.86 18.60 2.67
C CYS A 9 12.92 18.81 3.86
N ILE A 10 13.40 18.70 5.11
CA ILE A 10 12.58 18.88 6.32
C ILE A 10 12.59 20.35 6.78
N ARG A 11 13.62 21.11 6.37
CA ARG A 11 13.80 22.53 6.73
C ARG A 11 12.86 23.45 5.96
N GLU A 12 12.36 23.02 4.80
CA GLU A 12 11.38 23.77 4.02
C GLU A 12 9.95 23.31 4.35
N PRO A 13 9.06 24.20 4.85
CA PRO A 13 7.72 23.84 5.33
C PRO A 13 6.81 23.22 4.27
N LYS A 14 7.15 23.36 2.98
CA LYS A 14 6.41 22.76 1.85
C LYS A 14 6.97 21.40 1.41
N ALA A 15 8.25 21.11 1.66
CA ALA A 15 8.90 19.88 1.19
C ALA A 15 8.75 18.71 2.20
N ALA A 16 8.64 19.03 3.50
CA ALA A 16 8.42 18.03 4.56
C ALA A 16 7.16 17.16 4.36
N PRO A 17 5.96 17.70 4.06
CA PRO A 17 4.77 16.86 3.85
C PRO A 17 4.84 16.02 2.56
N ILE A 18 5.51 16.52 1.52
CA ILE A 18 5.65 15.79 0.24
C ILE A 18 6.54 14.54 0.40
N ALA A 19 7.68 14.70 1.07
CA ALA A 19 8.57 13.57 1.36
C ALA A 19 7.88 12.51 2.22
N LEU A 20 7.05 12.94 3.18
CA LEU A 20 6.26 12.04 4.01
C LEU A 20 5.24 11.23 3.19
N ILE A 21 4.47 11.90 2.34
CA ILE A 21 3.49 11.26 1.44
C ILE A 21 4.18 10.23 0.56
N PHE A 22 5.38 10.54 0.05
CA PHE A 22 6.16 9.60 -0.76
C PHE A 22 6.56 8.34 0.03
N VAL A 23 7.06 8.49 1.26
CA VAL A 23 7.43 7.36 2.12
C VAL A 23 6.22 6.49 2.46
N ILE A 24 5.08 7.13 2.74
CA ILE A 24 3.82 6.41 3.00
C ILE A 24 3.39 5.66 1.74
N ALA A 25 3.35 6.32 0.59
CA ALA A 25 2.97 5.70 -0.68
C ALA A 25 3.86 4.50 -1.02
N TRP A 26 5.18 4.63 -0.84
CA TRP A 26 6.13 3.55 -1.05
C TRP A 26 5.84 2.32 -0.17
N ARG A 27 5.59 2.57 1.13
CA ARG A 27 5.23 1.50 2.06
C ARG A 27 3.91 0.82 1.65
N THR A 28 2.92 1.59 1.23
CA THR A 28 1.63 1.07 0.78
C THR A 28 1.77 0.23 -0.49
N VAL A 29 2.65 0.62 -1.42
CA VAL A 29 2.95 -0.15 -2.63
C VAL A 29 3.53 -1.52 -2.29
N GLY A 30 4.49 -1.60 -1.36
CA GLY A 30 5.06 -2.88 -0.93
C GLY A 30 4.00 -3.83 -0.36
N PHE A 31 3.07 -3.29 0.44
CA PHE A 31 1.98 -4.07 1.01
C PHE A 31 0.95 -4.49 -0.06
N ALA A 32 0.55 -3.57 -0.95
CA ALA A 32 -0.34 -3.85 -2.07
C ALA A 32 0.20 -4.97 -2.97
N MET A 33 1.50 -4.99 -3.24
CA MET A 33 2.13 -6.06 -4.03
C MET A 33 1.94 -7.44 -3.41
N VAL A 34 2.23 -7.58 -2.11
CA VAL A 34 2.09 -8.87 -1.40
C VAL A 34 0.66 -9.39 -1.48
N LEU A 35 -0.32 -8.49 -1.37
CA LEU A 35 -1.73 -8.84 -1.39
C LEU A 35 -2.25 -9.22 -2.75
N ILE A 36 -1.83 -8.49 -3.78
CA ILE A 36 -2.14 -8.86 -5.16
C ILE A 36 -1.58 -10.26 -5.41
N LEU A 37 -0.36 -10.55 -4.96
CA LEU A 37 0.26 -11.87 -5.10
C LEU A 37 -0.48 -12.96 -4.29
N ALA A 38 -0.87 -12.66 -3.05
CA ALA A 38 -1.62 -13.57 -2.20
C ALA A 38 -3.02 -13.87 -2.77
N GLY A 39 -3.70 -12.82 -3.26
CA GLY A 39 -4.97 -12.95 -3.96
C GLY A 39 -4.84 -13.76 -5.25
N LEU A 40 -3.76 -13.56 -6.01
CA LEU A 40 -3.49 -14.36 -7.21
C LEU A 40 -3.26 -15.84 -6.88
N LYS A 41 -2.54 -16.13 -5.78
CA LYS A 41 -2.33 -17.51 -5.31
C LYS A 41 -3.58 -18.17 -4.73
N SER A 42 -4.55 -17.37 -4.26
CA SER A 42 -5.81 -17.90 -3.73
C SER A 42 -6.79 -18.35 -4.81
N ILE A 43 -6.56 -17.98 -6.08
CA ILE A 43 -7.40 -18.43 -7.20
C ILE A 43 -7.10 -19.92 -7.46
N PRO A 44 -8.10 -20.81 -7.34
CA PRO A 44 -7.90 -22.23 -7.58
C PRO A 44 -7.61 -22.47 -9.06
N LYS A 45 -6.59 -23.30 -9.34
CA LYS A 45 -6.16 -23.63 -10.70
C LYS A 45 -7.27 -24.28 -11.53
N GLU A 46 -8.18 -25.00 -10.88
CA GLU A 46 -9.29 -25.65 -11.58
C GLU A 46 -10.17 -24.65 -12.37
N LEU A 47 -10.30 -23.40 -11.90
CA LEU A 47 -11.06 -22.36 -12.61
C LEU A 47 -10.30 -21.80 -13.83
N GLU A 48 -8.97 -21.79 -13.80
CA GLU A 48 -8.17 -21.44 -14.97
C GLU A 48 -8.22 -22.56 -16.01
N GLU A 49 -8.08 -23.81 -15.56
CA GLU A 49 -8.11 -25.00 -16.42
C GLU A 49 -9.50 -25.20 -17.06
N ALA A 50 -10.58 -24.95 -16.33
CA ALA A 50 -11.94 -24.97 -16.90
C ALA A 50 -12.11 -23.92 -18.02
N GLY A 51 -11.56 -22.70 -17.82
CA GLY A 51 -11.59 -21.66 -18.84
C GLY A 51 -10.75 -22.00 -20.08
N GLU A 52 -9.63 -22.70 -19.92
CA GLU A 52 -8.83 -23.20 -21.05
C GLU A 52 -9.55 -24.31 -21.81
N VAL A 53 -10.24 -25.22 -21.11
CA VAL A 53 -11.08 -26.27 -21.72
C VAL A 53 -12.25 -25.67 -22.50
N ASP A 54 -12.84 -24.57 -22.00
CA ASP A 54 -13.90 -23.82 -22.68
C ASP A 54 -13.38 -22.91 -23.83
N GLY A 55 -12.07 -22.91 -24.11
CA GLY A 55 -11.47 -22.14 -25.20
C GLY A 55 -11.33 -20.64 -24.93
N ALA A 56 -11.42 -20.21 -23.66
CA ALA A 56 -11.27 -18.80 -23.31
C ALA A 56 -9.83 -18.31 -23.53
N SER A 57 -9.69 -17.16 -24.20
CA SER A 57 -8.42 -16.45 -24.32
C SER A 57 -7.90 -16.01 -22.95
N ARG A 58 -6.57 -16.03 -22.74
CA ARG A 58 -5.91 -15.59 -21.50
C ARG A 58 -6.33 -14.18 -21.03
N TRP A 59 -6.64 -13.28 -21.97
CA TRP A 59 -7.13 -11.94 -21.64
C TRP A 59 -8.56 -11.97 -21.09
N HIS A 60 -9.40 -12.85 -21.64
CA HIS A 60 -10.76 -13.07 -21.17
C HIS A 60 -10.75 -13.71 -19.77
N THR A 61 -9.90 -14.72 -19.55
CA THR A 61 -9.68 -15.36 -18.25
C THR A 61 -9.21 -14.36 -17.19
N PHE A 62 -8.33 -13.42 -17.55
CA PHE A 62 -7.88 -12.38 -16.61
C PHE A 62 -9.03 -11.47 -16.16
N TRP A 63 -9.81 -10.93 -17.10
CA TRP A 63 -10.89 -9.98 -16.77
C TRP A 63 -12.14 -10.63 -16.17
N LEU A 64 -12.56 -11.81 -16.66
CA LEU A 64 -13.79 -12.47 -16.20
C LEU A 64 -13.58 -13.39 -15.00
N ILE A 65 -12.39 -13.96 -14.81
CA ILE A 65 -12.15 -14.95 -13.75
C ILE A 65 -11.27 -14.30 -12.67
N LYS A 66 -10.06 -13.84 -13.02
CA LYS A 66 -9.10 -13.35 -12.02
C LYS A 66 -9.53 -12.05 -11.35
N LEU A 67 -9.97 -11.07 -12.13
CA LEU A 67 -10.33 -9.74 -11.63
C LEU A 67 -11.51 -9.74 -10.64
N PRO A 68 -12.63 -10.44 -10.89
CA PRO A 68 -13.72 -10.54 -9.91
C PRO A 68 -13.33 -11.38 -8.68
N LEU A 69 -12.53 -12.43 -8.83
CA LEU A 69 -12.03 -13.22 -7.70
C LEU A 69 -11.07 -12.43 -6.80
N LEU A 70 -10.27 -11.54 -7.39
CA LEU A 70 -9.39 -10.62 -6.67
C LEU A 70 -10.14 -9.57 -5.83
N LYS A 71 -11.41 -9.27 -6.14
CA LYS A 71 -12.20 -8.29 -5.38
C LYS A 71 -12.33 -8.65 -3.90
N THR A 72 -12.48 -9.94 -3.59
CA THR A 72 -12.64 -10.45 -2.22
C THR A 72 -11.38 -10.22 -1.36
N PRO A 73 -10.17 -10.67 -1.75
CA PRO A 73 -8.95 -10.40 -1.01
C PRO A 73 -8.61 -8.90 -0.96
N ILE A 74 -8.93 -8.12 -1.99
CA ILE A 74 -8.79 -6.65 -1.97
C ILE A 74 -9.68 -6.02 -0.89
N MET A 75 -10.95 -6.43 -0.78
CA MET A 75 -11.86 -5.94 0.27
C MET A 75 -11.34 -6.26 1.67
N VAL A 76 -11.02 -7.53 1.93
CA VAL A 76 -10.50 -7.96 3.24
C VAL A 76 -9.28 -7.14 3.62
N THR A 77 -8.40 -6.92 2.65
CA THR A 77 -7.19 -6.18 2.95
C THR A 77 -7.42 -4.68 3.12
N SER A 78 -8.31 -4.09 2.33
CA SER A 78 -8.66 -2.68 2.49
C SER A 78 -9.16 -2.41 3.91
N ILE A 79 -9.95 -3.33 4.48
CA ILE A 79 -10.41 -3.25 5.87
C ILE A 79 -9.22 -3.32 6.84
N ILE A 80 -8.33 -4.30 6.70
CA ILE A 80 -7.14 -4.46 7.57
C ILE A 80 -6.24 -3.23 7.49
N LEU A 81 -5.97 -2.73 6.29
CA LEU A 81 -5.16 -1.53 6.06
C LEU A 81 -5.80 -0.30 6.68
N MET A 82 -7.11 -0.13 6.54
CA MET A 82 -7.83 0.99 7.11
C MET A 82 -7.73 0.98 8.63
N LEU A 83 -7.98 -0.17 9.28
CA LEU A 83 -7.77 -0.37 10.71
C LEU A 83 -6.32 -0.10 11.14
N SER A 84 -5.35 -0.57 10.35
CA SER A 84 -3.94 -0.40 10.64
C SER A 84 -3.47 1.06 10.50
N ASN A 85 -4.03 1.82 9.56
CA ASN A 85 -3.77 3.26 9.43
C ASN A 85 -4.49 4.07 10.53
N PHE A 86 -5.70 3.67 10.91
CA PHE A 86 -6.45 4.34 11.98
C PHE A 86 -5.76 4.24 13.34
N ASN A 87 -5.12 3.10 13.62
CA ASN A 87 -4.28 2.93 14.81
C ASN A 87 -2.89 3.58 14.68
N ASN A 88 -2.52 4.11 13.52
CA ASN A 88 -1.18 4.66 13.31
C ASN A 88 -1.08 6.10 13.82
N VAL A 89 -0.69 6.25 15.08
CA VAL A 89 -0.43 7.55 15.71
C VAL A 89 1.01 8.04 15.54
N ASP A 90 1.92 7.15 15.12
CA ASP A 90 3.36 7.39 15.10
C ASP A 90 3.74 8.51 14.11
N VAL A 91 3.16 8.50 12.92
CA VAL A 91 3.48 9.46 11.85
C VAL A 91 3.15 10.92 12.22
N PRO A 92 1.92 11.26 12.65
CA PRO A 92 1.60 12.63 13.06
C PRO A 92 2.31 13.03 14.36
N MET A 93 2.56 12.09 15.28
CA MET A 93 3.25 12.35 16.53
C MET A 93 4.72 12.75 16.29
N VAL A 94 5.43 12.07 15.38
CA VAL A 94 6.81 12.42 15.02
C VAL A 94 6.88 13.80 14.38
N LEU A 95 5.92 14.15 13.52
CA LEU A 95 5.88 15.47 12.87
C LEU A 95 5.57 16.61 13.85
N THR A 96 4.57 16.43 14.73
CA THR A 96 4.22 17.45 15.73
C THR A 96 5.24 17.56 16.86
N ALA A 97 5.93 16.47 17.21
CA ALA A 97 7.06 16.51 18.13
C ALA A 97 8.26 17.23 17.50
N ALA A 98 8.54 17.00 16.22
CA ALA A 98 9.60 17.69 15.48
C ALA A 98 9.34 19.20 15.36
N ASP A 99 8.11 19.62 15.05
CA ASP A 99 7.72 21.03 14.96
C ASP A 99 7.83 21.75 16.32
N ARG A 100 7.33 21.12 17.40
CA ARG A 100 7.43 21.69 18.76
C ARG A 100 8.85 21.77 19.29
N ALA A 101 9.71 20.81 18.94
CA ALA A 101 11.13 20.84 19.30
C ALA A 101 11.87 21.98 18.58
N MET A 102 11.55 22.23 17.31
CA MET A 102 12.14 23.32 16.53
C MET A 102 11.69 24.71 16.99
N ARG A 103 10.44 24.88 17.44
CA ARG A 103 9.93 26.15 18.01
C ARG A 103 10.52 26.54 19.36
N ARG A 104 11.21 25.62 20.06
CA ARG A 104 11.78 25.84 21.40
C ARG A 104 13.29 26.10 21.38
N MET A 105 13.93 26.09 20.21
CA MET A 105 15.33 26.47 19.97
C MET A 105 15.38 27.83 19.28
#